data_AF-S4N967-F1
#
_entry.id   AF-S4N967-F1
#
_cell.length_a   1.000
_cell.length_b   1.000
_cell.length_c   1.000
_cell.angle_alpha   90.00
_cell.angle_beta   90.00
_cell.angle_gamma   90.00
#
_symmetry.space_group_name_H-M   'P 1'
#
loop_
_entity.id
_entity.type
_entity.pdbx_description
1 polymer ?
#
loop_
_entity_poly.entity_id
_entity_poly.type
_entity_poly.pdbx_seq_one_letter_code
_entity_poly.pdbx_strand_id
1 'polypeptide(L)'
;MLKELQLTDDETRAFLPLMRVYDRRRVDCMRSALRLRREIETKVNPTDREIDDLLDQLYEAKLSSIEIQKEYYDKLKGVIPRQKILKLSRLSRKFVSTKLMSDDH
;
A
#
# COMPACT_ATOMS: atom_id res chain seq x y z
N MET A 1 16.22 -1.72 2.51
CA MET A 1 15.07 -2.16 3.35
C MET A 1 15.40 -3.32 4.31
N LEU A 2 15.57 -4.59 3.86
CA LEU A 2 15.78 -5.73 4.78
C LEU A 2 17.05 -5.62 5.64
N LYS A 3 18.20 -5.30 5.03
CA LYS A 3 19.47 -5.10 5.75
C LYS A 3 19.40 -3.98 6.79
N GLU A 4 18.55 -2.98 6.57
CA GLU A 4 18.38 -1.86 7.48
C GLU A 4 17.45 -2.19 8.65
N LEU A 5 16.56 -3.18 8.52
CA LEU A 5 15.67 -3.58 9.60
C LEU A 5 16.37 -4.36 10.71
N GLN A 6 17.56 -4.92 10.44
CA GLN A 6 18.35 -5.69 11.40
C GLN A 6 17.50 -6.81 12.04
N LEU A 7 16.74 -7.53 11.21
CA LEU A 7 15.94 -8.66 11.66
C LEU A 7 16.85 -9.83 12.02
N THR A 8 16.49 -10.60 13.05
CA THR A 8 17.11 -11.90 13.30
C THR A 8 16.66 -12.91 12.25
N ASP A 9 17.27 -14.09 12.20
CA ASP A 9 16.89 -15.12 11.25
C ASP A 9 15.44 -15.61 11.48
N ASP A 10 15.03 -15.76 12.74
CA ASP A 10 13.65 -16.12 13.11
C ASP A 10 12.64 -15.05 12.69
N GLU A 11 12.94 -13.79 13.02
CA GLU A 11 12.11 -12.65 12.63
C GLU A 11 12.02 -12.55 11.10
N THR A 12 13.12 -12.79 10.37
CA THR A 12 13.15 -12.77 8.91
C THR A 12 12.27 -13.87 8.32
N ARG A 13 12.35 -15.09 8.86
CA ARG A 13 11.51 -16.23 8.43
C ARG A 13 10.02 -15.93 8.61
N ALA A 14 9.63 -15.27 9.70
CA ALA A 14 8.24 -14.88 9.94
C ALA A 14 7.81 -13.64 9.12
N PHE A 15 8.71 -12.68 8.92
CA PHE A 15 8.44 -11.41 8.25
C PHE A 15 8.27 -11.54 6.74
N LEU A 16 9.12 -12.32 6.07
CA LEU A 16 9.16 -12.38 4.60
C LEU A 16 7.85 -12.85 3.96
N PRO A 17 7.20 -13.95 4.41
CA PRO A 17 5.93 -14.39 3.83
C PRO A 17 4.84 -13.34 3.99
N LEU A 18 4.77 -12.71 5.16
CA LEU A 18 3.81 -11.66 5.47
C LEU A 18 4.01 -10.45 4.54
N MET A 19 5.24 -9.97 4.35
CA MET A 19 5.49 -8.85 3.44
C MET A 19 5.20 -9.17 1.98
N ARG A 20 5.46 -10.39 1.51
CA ARG A 20 5.12 -10.78 0.13
C ARG A 20 3.62 -10.67 -0.14
N VAL A 21 2.79 -11.13 0.80
CA VAL A 21 1.32 -11.04 0.65
C VAL A 21 0.86 -9.57 0.79
N TYR A 22 1.49 -8.79 1.67
CA TYR A 22 1.21 -7.35 1.80
C TYR A 22 1.49 -6.61 0.50
N ASP A 23 2.68 -6.79 -0.06
CA ASP A 23 3.12 -6.08 -1.25
C ASP A 23 2.22 -6.40 -2.44
N ARG A 24 1.81 -7.67 -2.60
CA ARG A 24 0.85 -8.07 -3.63
C ARG A 24 -0.49 -7.36 -3.46
N ARG A 25 -1.11 -7.46 -2.26
CA ARG A 25 -2.41 -6.83 -1.99
C ARG A 25 -2.37 -5.30 -2.15
N ARG A 26 -1.27 -4.67 -1.72
CA ARG A 26 -1.05 -3.23 -1.85
C ARG A 26 -0.94 -2.81 -3.32
N VAL A 27 -0.18 -3.55 -4.12
CA VAL A 27 -0.01 -3.27 -5.55
C VAL A 27 -1.34 -3.43 -6.30
N ASP A 28 -2.10 -4.48 -6.02
CA ASP A 28 -3.40 -4.72 -6.65
C ASP A 28 -4.38 -3.57 -6.32
N CYS A 29 -4.44 -3.16 -5.05
CA CYS A 29 -5.25 -2.03 -4.60
C CYS A 29 -4.82 -0.70 -5.26
N MET A 30 -3.51 -0.46 -5.34
CA MET A 30 -2.95 0.74 -5.98
C MET A 30 -3.27 0.78 -7.48
N ARG A 31 -3.16 -0.35 -8.20
CA ARG A 31 -3.51 -0.44 -9.61
C ARG A 31 -4.99 -0.16 -9.84
N SER A 32 -5.87 -0.70 -9.00
CA SER A 32 -7.31 -0.42 -9.07
C SER A 32 -7.61 1.07 -8.90
N ALA A 33 -7.04 1.70 -7.87
CA ALA A 33 -7.22 3.13 -7.62
C ALA A 33 -6.65 4.01 -8.75
N LEU A 34 -5.49 3.67 -9.33
CA LEU A 34 -4.92 4.38 -10.48
C LEU A 34 -5.79 4.23 -11.73
N ARG A 35 -6.35 3.04 -11.98
CA ARG A 35 -7.29 2.81 -13.09
C ARG A 35 -8.52 3.70 -12.94
N LEU A 36 -9.14 3.72 -11.75
CA LEU A 36 -10.32 4.54 -11.46
C LEU A 36 -10.03 6.03 -11.60
N ARG A 37 -8.86 6.50 -11.15
CA ARG A 37 -8.44 7.90 -11.36
C ARG A 37 -8.33 8.26 -12.83
N ARG A 38 -7.68 7.42 -13.64
CA ARG A 38 -7.60 7.64 -15.09
C ARG A 38 -8.97 7.64 -15.75
N GLU A 39 -9.85 6.74 -15.33
CA GLU A 39 -11.23 6.71 -15.84
C GLU A 39 -11.95 8.02 -15.52
N ILE A 40 -11.89 8.50 -14.28
CA ILE A 40 -12.44 9.80 -13.87
C ILE A 40 -11.84 10.96 -14.70
N GLU A 41 -10.53 10.99 -14.91
CA GLU A 41 -9.83 12.05 -15.66
C GLU A 41 -10.18 12.06 -17.15
N THR A 42 -10.46 10.89 -17.74
CA THR A 42 -10.69 10.74 -19.19
C THR A 42 -12.17 10.68 -19.58
N LYS A 43 -13.09 10.55 -18.61
CA LYS A 43 -14.51 10.37 -18.91
C LYS A 43 -15.15 11.66 -19.40
N VAL A 44 -15.85 11.58 -20.52
CA VAL A 44 -16.50 12.73 -21.17
C VAL A 44 -18.00 12.66 -20.94
N ASN A 45 -18.59 13.74 -20.43
CA ASN A 45 -20.02 13.88 -20.13
C ASN A 45 -20.63 12.71 -19.32
N PRO A 46 -20.05 12.32 -18.17
CA PRO A 46 -20.65 11.31 -17.32
C PRO A 46 -22.00 11.80 -16.77
N THR A 47 -22.94 10.87 -16.61
CA THR A 47 -24.17 11.11 -15.85
C THR A 47 -23.88 11.18 -14.35
N ASP A 48 -24.75 11.81 -13.56
CA ASP A 48 -24.59 11.89 -12.10
C ASP A 48 -24.38 10.51 -11.46
N ARG A 49 -25.13 9.50 -11.92
CA ARG A 49 -24.97 8.12 -11.47
C ARG A 49 -23.58 7.55 -11.76
N GLU A 50 -23.03 7.81 -12.94
CA GLU A 50 -21.69 7.34 -13.28
C GLU A 50 -20.60 8.06 -12.48
N ILE A 51 -20.83 9.33 -12.14
CA ILE A 51 -19.94 10.07 -11.24
C ILE A 51 -19.96 9.43 -9.85
N ASP A 52 -21.15 9.20 -9.29
CA ASP A 52 -21.32 8.55 -7.98
C ASP A 52 -20.65 7.17 -7.97
N ASP A 53 -20.95 6.32 -8.95
CA ASP A 53 -20.40 4.97 -9.05
C ASP A 53 -18.85 4.98 -9.14
N LEU A 54 -18.26 5.94 -9.85
CA LEU A 54 -16.80 6.06 -9.97
C LEU A 54 -16.15 6.57 -8.69
N LEU A 55 -16.76 7.57 -8.05
CA LEU A 55 -16.25 8.13 -6.81
C LEU A 55 -16.35 7.12 -5.67
N ASP A 56 -17.48 6.43 -5.53
CA ASP A 56 -17.68 5.38 -4.54
C ASP A 56 -16.63 4.27 -4.70
N GLN A 57 -16.43 3.76 -5.93
CA GLN A 57 -15.40 2.77 -6.20
C GLN A 57 -13.98 3.28 -5.86
N LEU A 58 -13.68 4.55 -6.14
CA LEU A 58 -12.39 5.15 -5.80
C LEU A 58 -12.20 5.25 -4.28
N TYR A 59 -13.24 5.63 -3.53
CA TYR A 59 -13.18 5.72 -2.08
C TYR A 59 -13.10 4.34 -1.43
N GLU A 60 -13.84 3.36 -1.92
CA GLU A 60 -13.74 1.96 -1.46
C GLU A 60 -12.34 1.37 -1.71
N ALA A 61 -11.73 1.66 -2.87
CA ALA A 61 -10.35 1.27 -3.14
C ALA A 61 -9.36 1.93 -2.16
N LYS A 62 -9.58 3.19 -1.77
CA LYS A 62 -8.76 3.87 -0.75
C LYS A 62 -8.97 3.26 0.63
N LEU A 63 -10.22 2.98 1.03
CA LEU A 63 -10.56 2.36 2.30
C LEU A 63 -9.90 0.99 2.42
N SER A 64 -10.05 0.15 1.41
CA SER A 64 -9.40 -1.17 1.32
C SER A 64 -7.88 -1.08 1.53
N SER A 65 -7.21 -0.07 0.97
CA SER A 65 -5.77 0.15 1.16
C SER A 65 -5.41 0.43 2.62
N ILE A 66 -6.23 1.22 3.32
CA ILE A 66 -6.03 1.54 4.74
C ILE A 66 -6.30 0.31 5.62
N GLU A 67 -7.33 -0.47 5.31
CA GLU A 67 -7.65 -1.71 6.02
C GLU A 67 -6.53 -2.74 5.88
N ILE A 68 -5.99 -2.92 4.67
CA ILE A 68 -4.81 -3.76 4.43
C ILE A 68 -3.64 -3.27 5.30
N GLN A 69 -3.34 -1.98 5.31
CA GLN A 69 -2.24 -1.44 6.13
C GLN A 69 -2.42 -1.74 7.63
N LYS A 70 -3.64 -1.56 8.15
CA LYS A 70 -3.97 -1.84 9.55
C LYS A 70 -3.84 -3.33 9.88
N GLU A 71 -4.41 -4.19 9.03
CA GLU A 71 -4.33 -5.66 9.15
C GLU A 71 -2.88 -6.13 9.22
N TYR A 72 -2.02 -5.58 8.35
CA TYR A 72 -0.61 -5.96 8.33
C TYR A 72 0.20 -5.39 9.49
N TYR A 73 -0.13 -4.19 9.98
CA TYR A 73 0.43 -3.70 11.24
C TYR A 73 0.10 -4.65 12.40
N ASP A 74 -1.14 -5.11 12.49
CA ASP A 74 -1.58 -6.05 13.53
C ASP A 74 -0.83 -7.38 13.45
N LYS A 75 -0.66 -7.94 12.26
CA LYS A 75 0.14 -9.15 12.05
C LYS A 75 1.63 -8.94 12.36
N LEU A 76 2.20 -7.80 11.95
CA LEU A 76 3.62 -7.48 12.19
C LEU A 76 3.97 -7.40 13.67
N LYS A 77 3.08 -6.86 14.51
CA LYS A 77 3.27 -6.79 15.96
C LYS A 77 3.45 -8.15 16.62
N GLY A 78 2.94 -9.22 16.01
CA GLY A 78 3.09 -10.59 16.51
C GLY A 78 4.38 -11.28 16.06
N VAL A 79 5.10 -10.75 15.07
CA VAL A 79 6.27 -11.42 14.47
C VAL A 79 7.57 -10.66 14.62
N ILE A 80 7.53 -9.32 14.74
CA ILE A 80 8.74 -8.49 14.90
C ILE A 80 8.54 -7.40 15.96
N PRO A 81 9.62 -6.93 16.63
CA PRO A 81 9.55 -5.87 17.61
C PRO A 81 8.97 -4.56 17.06
N ARG A 82 8.16 -3.87 17.87
CA ARG A 82 7.52 -2.58 17.51
C ARG A 82 8.49 -1.52 17.00
N GLN A 83 9.72 -1.48 17.54
CA GLN A 83 10.76 -0.57 17.06
C GLN A 83 11.16 -0.83 15.60
N LYS A 84 11.21 -2.10 15.19
CA LYS A 84 11.52 -2.49 13.80
C LYS A 84 10.34 -2.21 12.87
N ILE A 85 9.09 -2.31 13.36
CA ILE A 85 7.90 -1.85 12.63
C ILE A 85 7.92 -0.33 12.40
N LEU A 86 8.28 0.44 13.43
CA LEU A 86 8.43 1.89 13.29
C LEU A 86 9.54 2.25 12.27
N LYS A 87 10.66 1.52 12.31
CA LYS A 87 11.74 1.66 11.32
C LYS A 87 11.25 1.33 9.91
N LEU A 88 10.52 0.23 9.73
CA LEU A 88 9.90 -0.16 8.45
C LEU A 88 9.01 0.95 7.88
N SER A 89 8.15 1.57 8.70
CA SER A 89 7.29 2.68 8.29
C SER A 89 8.06 3.93 7.84
N ARG A 90 9.23 4.19 8.43
CA ARG A 90 10.11 5.29 8.01
C ARG A 90 10.81 4.97 6.69
N LEU A 91 11.31 3.74 6.56
CA LEU A 91 11.98 3.28 5.34
C LEU A 91 11.03 3.25 4.16
N SER A 92 9.83 2.70 4.32
CA SER A 92 8.84 2.61 3.24
C SER A 92 8.45 3.99 2.69
N ARG A 93 8.25 4.98 3.55
CA ARG A 93 7.99 6.38 3.14
C ARG A 93 9.13 6.98 2.32
N LYS A 94 10.39 6.76 2.73
CA LYS A 94 11.56 7.22 1.98
C LYS A 94 11.62 6.57 0.60
N PHE A 95 11.44 5.25 0.51
CA PHE A 95 11.47 4.53 -0.77
C PHE A 95 10.34 4.95 -1.72
N VAL A 96 9.12 5.19 -1.20
CA VAL A 96 7.99 5.67 -2.01
C VAL A 96 8.22 7.11 -2.49
N SER A 97 8.70 7.99 -1.62
CA SER A 97 9.02 9.38 -1.97
C SER A 97 10.09 9.47 -3.06
N THR A 98 11.15 8.67 -2.97
CA THR A 98 12.22 8.67 -3.98
C THR A 98 11.72 8.13 -5.31
N LYS A 99 10.93 7.05 -5.32
CA LYS A 99 10.43 6.44 -6.55
C LYS A 99 9.40 7.31 -7.28
N LEU A 100 8.50 7.96 -6.53
CA LEU A 100 7.54 8.92 -7.09
C LEU A 100 8.23 10.14 -7.70
N MET A 101 9.35 10.60 -7.14
CA MET A 101 10.15 11.69 -7.73
C MET A 101 11.03 11.26 -8.90
N SER A 102 11.18 9.97 -9.16
CA SER A 102 12.00 9.42 -10.25
C SER A 102 11.20 9.08 -11.50
N ASP A 103 9.87 8.93 -11.38
CA ASP A 103 8.97 8.60 -12.49
C ASP A 103 8.40 9.87 -13.18
N ASP A 104 8.90 11.07 -12.80
CA ASP A 104 8.56 12.39 -13.37
C ASP A 104 9.58 12.87 -14.44
N HIS A 105 10.40 11.98 -15.03
CA HIS A 105 11.35 12.29 -16.12
C HIS A 105 11.20 11.35 -17.32
#